data_AF-A0A921SNW9-F1
#
_entry.id   AF-A0A921SNW9-F1
#
_cell.length_a   1.000
_cell.length_b   1.000
_cell.length_c   1.000
_cell.angle_alpha   90.00
_cell.angle_beta   90.00
_cell.angle_gamma   90.00
#
_symmetry.space_group_name_H-M   'P 1'
#
loop_
_entity.id
_entity.type
_entity.pdbx_description
1 polymer ?
#
loop_
_entity_poly.entity_id
_entity_poly.type
_entity_poly.pdbx_seq_one_letter_code
_entity_poly.pdbx_strand_id
1 'polypeptide(L)' 'MNGALLRLIEETRVGDLTAVVPTVTGRAWITAIGQQVVDPTDPFPAGYTV' A
#
# COMPACT_ATOMS: atom_id res chain seq x y z
N MET A 1 -4.81 15.99 22.58
CA MET A 1 -4.71 14.83 21.65
C MET A 1 -4.27 15.38 20.29
N ASN A 2 -2.98 15.28 19.97
CA ASN A 2 -2.40 15.91 18.78
C ASN A 2 -2.57 14.94 17.58
N GLY A 3 -3.64 15.11 16.81
CA GLY A 3 -4.17 14.11 15.87
C GLY A 3 -3.99 14.43 14.39
N ALA A 4 -2.76 14.59 13.91
CA ALA A 4 -2.52 14.57 12.46
C ALA A 4 -2.22 13.12 12.01
N LEU A 5 -3.05 12.57 11.10
CA LEU A 5 -2.87 11.24 10.51
C LEU A 5 -1.64 11.16 9.59
N LEU A 6 -1.13 12.32 9.17
CA LEU A 6 0.11 12.49 8.43
C LEU A 6 1.02 13.44 9.20
N ARG A 7 2.31 13.08 9.32
CA ARG A 7 3.33 13.94 9.94
C ARG A 7 4.62 13.85 9.15
N LEU A 8 5.25 15.00 8.89
CA LEU A 8 6.63 15.06 8.40
C LEU A 8 7.58 14.68 9.53
N ILE A 9 8.40 13.65 9.35
CA ILE A 9 9.40 13.25 10.35
C ILE A 9 10.68 14.05 10.13
N GLU A 10 11.18 14.04 8.90
CA GLU A 10 12.42 14.71 8.51
C GLU A 10 12.50 14.94 7.01
N GLU A 11 13.39 15.85 6.61
CA GLU A 11 13.85 15.99 5.23
C GLU A 11 15.02 15.05 4.96
N THR A 12 15.12 14.59 3.72
CA THR A 12 16.20 13.71 3.27
C THR A 12 16.54 14.00 1.80
N ARG A 13 17.42 13.19 1.19
CA ARG A 13 17.78 13.29 -0.22
C ARG A 13 17.54 11.96 -0.95
N VAL A 14 17.04 12.02 -2.18
CA VAL A 14 17.01 10.89 -3.12
C VAL A 14 17.81 11.31 -4.34
N GLY A 15 19.06 10.84 -4.42
CA GLY A 15 20.04 11.42 -5.34
C GLY A 15 20.19 12.92 -5.06
N ASP A 16 20.05 13.74 -6.09
CA ASP A 16 20.17 15.20 -5.98
C ASP A 16 18.87 15.90 -5.55
N LEU A 17 17.78 15.14 -5.37
CA LEU A 17 16.47 15.68 -5.03
C LEU A 17 16.28 15.79 -3.52
N THR A 18 15.79 16.94 -3.05
CA THR A 18 15.28 17.06 -1.68
C THR A 18 13.98 16.27 -1.55
N ALA A 19 13.89 15.46 -0.51
CA ALA A 19 12.78 14.55 -0.24
C ALA A 19 12.38 14.64 1.25
N VAL A 20 11.33 13.90 1.61
CA VAL A 20 10.82 13.83 2.98
C VAL A 20 10.56 12.40 3.40
N VAL A 21 10.67 12.15 4.70
CA VAL A 21 10.21 10.91 5.33
C VAL A 21 8.88 11.20 6.06
N PRO A 22 7.72 10.81 5.50
CA PRO A 22 6.44 10.98 6.16
C PRO A 22 6.10 9.80 7.08
N THR A 23 5.30 10.04 8.13
CA THR A 23 4.48 8.99 8.75
C THR A 23 3.07 9.01 8.19
N VAL A 24 2.50 7.83 7.98
CA VAL A 24 1.06 7.64 7.74
C VAL A 24 0.49 6.76 8.86
N THR A 25 -0.51 7.26 9.58
CA THR A 25 -1.16 6.53 10.67
C THR A 25 -2.63 6.31 10.35
N GLY A 26 -3.11 5.09 10.56
CA GLY A 26 -4.51 4.72 10.34
C GLY A 26 -4.89 3.47 11.13
N ARG A 27 -6.16 3.05 10.97
CA ARG A 27 -6.68 1.77 11.47
C ARG A 27 -7.27 1.00 10.30
N ALA A 28 -7.12 -0.32 10.32
CA ALA A 28 -7.73 -1.23 9.36
C ALA A 28 -8.34 -2.41 10.09
N TRP A 29 -9.26 -3.12 9.42
CA TRP A 29 -9.98 -4.28 9.95
C TRP A 29 -9.89 -5.44 8.96
N ILE A 30 -9.88 -6.66 9.49
CA ILE A 30 -9.95 -7.87 8.68
C ILE A 30 -11.31 -7.90 7.98
N THR A 31 -11.30 -7.99 6.65
CA THR A 31 -12.52 -8.07 5.84
C THR A 31 -12.84 -9.49 5.40
N ALA A 32 -11.83 -10.33 5.23
CA ALA A 32 -11.98 -11.73 4.84
C ALA A 32 -10.72 -12.54 5.18
N ILE A 33 -10.89 -13.86 5.22
CA ILE A 33 -9.82 -14.86 5.13
C ILE A 33 -10.17 -15.75 3.95
N GLY A 34 -9.25 -15.96 3.02
CA GLY A 34 -9.56 -16.68 1.78
C GLY A 34 -8.37 -17.45 1.21
N GLN A 35 -8.68 -18.49 0.44
CA GLN A 35 -7.74 -19.22 -0.41
C GLN A 35 -8.09 -18.93 -1.87
N GLN A 36 -7.11 -18.42 -2.61
CA GLN A 36 -7.22 -18.17 -4.05
C GLN A 36 -6.60 -19.36 -4.78
N VAL A 37 -7.28 -19.87 -5.81
CA VAL A 37 -6.82 -20.98 -6.65
C VAL A 37 -6.96 -20.56 -8.10
N VAL A 38 -5.97 -20.92 -8.92
CA VAL A 38 -6.00 -20.76 -10.38
C VAL A 38 -6.05 -22.16 -10.97
N ASP A 39 -7.07 -22.44 -11.78
CA ASP A 39 -7.16 -23.69 -12.52
C ASP A 39 -6.08 -23.72 -13.63
N PRO A 40 -5.35 -24.83 -13.83
CA PRO A 40 -4.34 -24.92 -14.89
C PRO A 40 -4.86 -24.67 -16.32
N THR A 41 -6.16 -24.81 -16.53
CA THR A 41 -6.83 -24.64 -17.82
C THR A 41 -7.60 -23.32 -17.94
N ASP A 42 -7.52 -22.45 -16.93
CA ASP A 42 -8.14 -21.13 -16.96
C ASP A 42 -7.60 -20.33 -18.17
N PRO A 43 -8.48 -19.81 -19.06
CA PRO A 43 -8.08 -18.97 -20.19
C PRO A 43 -7.58 -17.58 -19.79
N PHE A 44 -7.84 -17.15 -18.55
CA PHE A 44 -7.43 -15.85 -18.00
C PHE A 44 -6.70 -16.00 -16.65
N PRO A 45 -5.62 -16.79 -16.58
CA PRO A 45 -4.97 -17.14 -15.31
C PRO A 45 -4.27 -15.93 -14.63
N ALA A 46 -4.03 -14.85 -15.39
CA ALA A 46 -3.47 -13.59 -14.91
C ALA A 46 -4.54 -12.48 -14.75
N GLY A 47 -5.82 -12.82 -14.94
CA GLY A 47 -6.92 -11.86 -14.97
C GLY A 47 -6.97 -11.02 -16.26
N TYR A 48 -7.89 -10.05 -16.29
CA TYR A 48 -8.04 -9.06 -17.35
C TYR A 48 -8.59 -7.75 -16.75
N THR A 49 -8.51 -6.66 -17.52
CA THR A 49 -9.13 -5.36 -17.19
C THR A 49 -9.91 -4.84 -18.39
N VAL A 50 -10.87 -3.93 -18.17
CA VAL A 50 -11.66 -3.24 -19.20
C VAL A 50 -11.40 -1.74 -19.11
#